data_AF-A0A968EYA2-F1
#
_entry.id   AF-A0A968EYA2-F1
#
_cell.length_a   1.000
_cell.length_b   1.000
_cell.length_c   1.000
_cell.angle_alpha   90.00
_cell.angle_beta   90.00
_cell.angle_gamma   90.00
#
_symmetry.space_group_name_H-M   'P 1'
#
loop_
_entity.id
_entity.type
_entity.pdbx_description
1 polymer ?
#
loop_
_entity_poly.entity_id
_entity_poly.type
_entity_poly.pdbx_seq_one_letter_code
_entity_poly.pdbx_strand_id
1 'polypeptide(L)' 'CDVLIENFRPGTMERWGLGPADLEARNPNLIYTRISGYGQDGPYHARPGFASVCEGFGGFRHVNGFPD' A
#
# COMPACT_ATOMS: atom_id res chain seq x y z
N CYS A 1 2.54 -1.57 -21.30
CA CYS A 1 2.15 -2.03 -19.95
C CYS A 1 0.88 -1.29 -19.62
N ASP A 2 -0.21 -2.01 -19.46
CA ASP A 2 -1.55 -1.44 -19.27
C ASP A 2 -1.88 -1.31 -17.78
N VAL A 3 -1.28 -2.16 -16.94
CA VAL A 3 -1.48 -2.18 -15.50
C VAL A 3 -0.15 -2.36 -14.78
N LEU A 4 0.11 -1.50 -13.79
CA LEU A 4 1.21 -1.64 -12.84
C LEU A 4 0.65 -1.86 -11.43
N ILE A 5 1.18 -2.86 -10.73
CA ILE A 5 0.84 -3.15 -9.34
C ILE A 5 2.11 -3.09 -8.51
N GLU A 6 2.09 -2.33 -7.42
CA GLU A 6 3.22 -2.22 -6.49
C GLU A 6 2.76 -2.28 -5.04
N ASN A 7 3.64 -2.77 -4.16
CA ASN A 7 3.37 -2.94 -2.74
C ASN A 7 4.49 -2.37 -1.84
N PHE A 8 5.21 -1.36 -2.32
CA PHE A 8 6.28 -0.73 -1.56
C PHE A 8 5.73 0.24 -0.52
N ARG A 9 6.60 0.69 0.39
CA ARG A 9 6.25 1.78 1.31
C ARG A 9 5.96 3.05 0.50
N PRO A 10 4.95 3.85 0.89
CA PRO A 10 4.66 5.13 0.25
C PRO A 10 5.93 5.98 0.08
N GLY A 11 6.05 6.62 -1.10
CA GLY A 11 7.22 7.42 -1.46
C GLY A 11 8.36 6.62 -2.11
N THR A 12 8.33 5.29 -2.14
CA THR A 12 9.43 4.49 -2.71
C THR A 12 9.48 4.58 -4.23
N MET A 13 8.34 4.45 -4.89
CA MET A 13 8.25 4.57 -6.35
C MET A 13 8.59 5.98 -6.82
N GLU A 14 8.19 7.00 -6.05
CA GLU A 14 8.52 8.41 -6.30
C GLU A 14 10.03 8.67 -6.22
N ARG A 15 10.74 8.06 -5.25
CA ARG A 15 12.22 8.16 -5.17
C ARG A 15 12.94 7.54 -6.37
N TRP A 16 12.28 6.63 -7.09
CA TRP A 16 12.82 5.99 -8.29
C TRP A 16 12.37 6.67 -9.58
N GLY A 17 11.57 7.74 -9.52
CA GLY A 17 10.98 8.37 -10.70
C GLY A 17 9.94 7.48 -11.39
N LEU A 18 9.33 6.58 -10.63
CA LEU A 18 8.29 5.64 -11.06
C LEU A 18 6.97 5.91 -10.31
N GLY A 19 6.81 7.14 -9.78
CA GLY A 19 5.59 7.56 -9.12
C GLY A 19 4.42 7.67 -10.10
N PRO A 20 3.19 7.89 -9.59
CA PRO A 20 2.00 7.97 -10.43
C PRO A 20 2.11 9.11 -11.43
N ALA A 21 2.52 10.30 -10.97
CA ALA A 21 2.70 11.47 -11.83
C ALA A 21 3.77 11.26 -12.90
N ASP A 22 4.89 10.59 -12.56
CA ASP A 22 5.97 10.30 -13.52
C ASP A 22 5.50 9.34 -14.63
N LEU A 23 4.73 8.32 -14.27
CA LEU A 23 4.27 7.31 -15.22
C LEU A 23 3.02 7.75 -15.99
N GLU A 24 2.12 8.50 -15.37
CA GLU A 24 0.95 9.10 -16.02
C GLU A 24 1.35 10.05 -17.13
N ALA A 25 2.39 10.87 -16.90
CA ALA A 25 2.95 11.74 -17.94
C ALA A 25 3.50 10.98 -19.16
N ARG A 26 3.91 9.72 -18.98
CA ARG A 26 4.47 8.86 -20.05
C ARG A 26 3.42 7.95 -20.70
N ASN A 27 2.43 7.51 -19.93
CA ASN A 27 1.36 6.64 -20.39
C ASN A 27 0.05 6.99 -19.62
N PRO A 28 -0.79 7.90 -20.14
CA PRO A 28 -2.01 8.34 -19.47
C PRO A 28 -3.09 7.26 -19.40
N ASN A 29 -2.95 6.16 -20.15
CA ASN A 29 -3.87 5.01 -20.11
C ASN A 29 -3.44 3.96 -19.07
N LEU A 30 -2.32 4.17 -18.36
CA LEU A 30 -1.82 3.23 -17.37
C LEU A 30 -2.75 3.18 -16.15
N ILE A 31 -3.18 1.97 -15.79
CA ILE A 31 -3.82 1.73 -14.50
C ILE A 31 -2.73 1.51 -13.45
N TYR A 32 -2.59 2.44 -12.51
CA TYR A 32 -1.60 2.36 -11.43
C TYR A 32 -2.26 1.92 -10.12
N THR A 33 -1.92 0.72 -9.64
CA THR A 33 -2.42 0.17 -8.37
C THR A 33 -1.30 0.09 -7.35
N ARG A 34 -1.58 0.58 -6.14
CA ARG A 34 -0.60 0.64 -5.04
C ARG A 34 -1.20 0.14 -3.74
N ILE A 35 -0.48 -0.74 -3.06
CA ILE A 35 -0.93 -1.43 -1.86
C ILE A 35 0.09 -1.22 -0.75
N SER A 36 -0.32 -0.57 0.34
CA SER A 36 0.52 -0.39 1.53
C SER A 36 -0.27 -0.75 2.78
N GLY A 37 0.44 -1.11 3.85
CA GLY A 37 -0.21 -1.64 5.06
C GLY A 37 -1.16 -0.66 5.76
N TYR A 38 -0.90 0.64 5.66
CA TYR A 38 -1.68 1.69 6.32
C TYR A 38 -2.26 2.73 5.35
N GLY A 39 -2.27 2.45 4.05
CA GLY A 39 -2.65 3.43 3.04
C GLY A 39 -1.50 4.35 2.59
N GLN A 40 -1.80 5.23 1.66
CA GLN A 40 -0.81 6.15 1.05
C GLN A 40 -0.68 7.47 1.83
N ASP A 41 -1.64 7.71 2.71
CA ASP A 41 -1.90 8.97 3.41
C ASP A 41 -2.26 8.73 4.90
N GLY A 42 -2.37 9.81 5.66
CA GLY A 42 -2.64 9.76 7.10
C GLY A 42 -1.41 9.51 7.98
N PRO A 43 -1.57 9.48 9.31
CA PRO A 43 -0.44 9.52 10.25
C PRO A 43 0.42 8.25 10.26
N TYR A 44 -0.08 7.14 9.71
CA TYR A 44 0.60 5.84 9.74
C TYR A 44 1.14 5.37 8.38
N HIS A 45 0.95 6.14 7.30
CA HIS A 45 1.33 5.73 5.93
C HIS A 45 2.81 5.31 5.79
N ALA A 46 3.71 5.95 6.53
CA ALA A 46 5.15 5.65 6.47
C ALA A 46 5.54 4.37 7.23
N ARG A 47 4.63 3.78 8.03
CA ARG A 47 4.92 2.59 8.83
C ARG A 47 4.91 1.34 7.93
N PRO A 48 5.82 0.37 8.16
CA PRO A 48 5.71 -0.92 7.50
C PRO A 48 4.48 -1.67 8.02
N GLY A 49 3.75 -2.32 7.11
CA GLY A 49 2.65 -3.20 7.48
C GLY A 49 2.82 -4.56 6.80
N PHE A 50 2.57 -5.60 7.59
CA PHE A 50 2.49 -6.99 7.16
C PHE A 50 1.15 -7.55 7.63
N ALA A 51 0.72 -8.68 7.05
CA ALA A 51 -0.60 -9.28 7.31
C ALA A 51 -0.94 -9.37 8.81
N SER A 52 0.00 -9.85 9.63
CA SER A 52 -0.21 -10.01 11.08
C SER A 52 -0.56 -8.71 11.80
N VAL A 53 0.04 -7.60 11.37
CA VAL A 53 -0.21 -6.27 11.94
C VAL A 53 -1.55 -5.75 11.47
N CYS A 54 -1.90 -5.95 10.20
CA CYS A 54 -3.21 -5.57 9.66
C CYS A 54 -4.36 -6.32 10.35
N GLU A 55 -4.21 -7.62 10.58
CA GLU A 55 -5.18 -8.44 11.30
C GLU A 55 -5.38 -7.95 12.74
N GLY A 56 -4.29 -7.63 13.44
CA GLY A 56 -4.35 -7.09 14.80
C GLY A 56 -4.98 -5.69 14.84
N PHE A 57 -4.52 -4.80 13.97
CA PHE A 57 -4.97 -3.41 13.92
C PHE A 57 -6.44 -3.29 13.48
N GLY A 58 -6.88 -4.14 12.55
CA GLY A 58 -8.28 -4.22 12.10
C GLY A 58 -9.21 -4.92 13.08
N GLY A 59 -8.73 -5.40 14.23
CA GLY A 59 -9.54 -6.10 15.23
C GLY A 59 -9.89 -7.54 14.88
N PHE A 60 -9.43 -8.07 13.74
CA PHE A 60 -9.71 -9.44 13.32
C PHE A 60 -9.23 -10.46 14.36
N ARG A 61 -8.06 -10.21 14.96
CA ARG A 61 -7.49 -11.05 16.03
C ARG A 61 -8.24 -10.93 17.36
N HIS A 62 -9.04 -9.89 17.56
CA HIS A 62 -9.88 -9.77 18.75
C HIS A 62 -11.15 -10.62 18.64
N VAL A 63 -11.69 -10.77 17.42
CA VAL A 63 -12.94 -11.51 17.17
C VAL A 63 -12.73 -12.96 16.72
N ASN A 64 -11.50 -13.33 16.34
CA ASN A 64 -11.13 -14.70 15.97
C ASN A 64 -10.22 -15.33 17.01
N GLY A 65 -10.67 -16.44 17.57
CA GLY A 65 -9.93 -17.23 18.56
C GLY A 65 -10.88 -18.01 19.45
N PHE A 66 -10.31 -18.78 20.38
CA PHE A 66 -11.03 -19.35 21.50
C PHE A 66 -10.78 -18.46 22.73
N PRO A 67 -11.69 -18.46 23.73
CA PRO A 67 -11.54 -17.63 24.93
C PRO A 67 -10.30 -17.95 25.78
N ASP A 68 -9.72 -19.14 25.56
CA ASP A 68 -8.67 -19.76 26.36
C ASP A 68 -7.41 -20.01 25.52
#